data_AF-A0A930G1N5-F1
#
_entry.id   AF-A0A930G1N5-F1
#
_cell.length_a   1.000
_cell.length_b   1.000
_cell.length_c   1.000
_cell.angle_alpha   90.00
_cell.angle_beta   90.00
_cell.angle_gamma   90.00
#
_symmetry.space_group_name_H-M   'P 1'
#
loop_
_entity.id
_entity.type
_entity.pdbx_description
1 polymer ?
#
loop_
_entity_poly.entity_id
_entity_poly.type
_entity_poly.pdbx_seq_one_letter_code
_entity_poly.pdbx_strand_id
1 'polypeptide(L)'
;MARMAKAATAPSPLPEKIGNLLQESRWLGVGAVALFLILALWGFDKEDPGWSHAVVSSSLHNPTGRAGAWIADLMLYVFGLSAWWWVVLLGMFVWWGVRKFNAPEAHRQHPLLIALGGFLFLLLASCSLEALRFYSMQAELPLAPGGMLGIELGGVLAKQLGYTGSTLFLLAAMAVGWS
;
A
#
# COMPACT_ATOMS: atom_id res chain seq x y z
N MET A 1 16.60 -53.49 -42.09
CA MET A 1 17.20 -52.13 -41.95
C MET A 1 16.09 -51.13 -42.23
N ALA A 2 15.77 -50.08 -41.48
CA ALA A 2 16.10 -49.59 -40.14
C ALA A 2 14.91 -48.67 -39.77
N ARG A 3 14.36 -48.78 -38.55
CA ARG A 3 13.33 -47.85 -38.05
C ARG A 3 14.03 -46.51 -37.75
N MET A 4 13.73 -45.46 -38.50
CA MET A 4 14.14 -44.10 -38.12
C MET A 4 13.25 -43.61 -36.97
N ALA A 5 13.84 -43.51 -35.78
CA ALA A 5 13.22 -42.86 -34.64
C ALA A 5 13.14 -41.35 -34.91
N LYS A 6 11.92 -40.82 -34.94
CA LYS A 6 11.66 -39.38 -35.02
C LYS A 6 12.12 -38.74 -33.70
N ALA A 7 13.26 -38.04 -33.74
CA ALA A 7 13.74 -37.27 -32.59
C ALA A 7 12.73 -36.17 -32.27
N ALA A 8 12.11 -36.25 -31.09
CA ALA A 8 11.27 -35.18 -30.57
C ALA A 8 12.15 -33.96 -30.29
N THR A 9 11.85 -32.84 -30.95
CA THR A 9 12.45 -31.54 -30.66
C THR A 9 12.00 -31.11 -29.26
N ALA A 10 12.87 -31.28 -28.27
CA ALA A 10 12.66 -30.73 -26.94
C ALA A 10 12.65 -29.19 -27.03
N PRO A 11 11.66 -28.49 -26.45
CA PRO A 11 11.66 -27.03 -26.40
C PRO A 11 12.90 -26.54 -25.64
N SER A 12 13.52 -25.45 -26.10
CA SER A 12 14.78 -24.96 -25.52
C SER A 12 14.54 -24.43 -24.09
N PRO A 13 15.38 -24.76 -23.09
CA PRO A 13 15.18 -24.42 -21.67
C PRO A 13 15.53 -22.97 -21.28
N LEU A 14 15.96 -22.13 -22.22
CA LEU A 14 16.45 -20.77 -21.96
C LEU A 14 15.32 -19.73 -21.72
N PRO A 15 14.21 -19.71 -22.48
CA PRO A 15 13.12 -18.74 -22.28
C PRO A 15 12.39 -18.93 -20.93
N GLU A 16 12.26 -20.18 -20.48
CA GLU A 16 11.60 -20.50 -19.20
C GLU A 16 12.42 -20.04 -18.00
N LYS A 17 13.75 -20.18 -18.04
CA LYS A 17 14.63 -19.64 -17.00
C LYS A 17 14.59 -18.12 -16.93
N ILE A 18 14.57 -17.42 -18.05
CA ILE A 18 14.50 -15.95 -18.08
C ILE A 18 13.14 -15.45 -17.56
N GLY A 19 12.04 -16.13 -17.92
CA GLY A 19 10.71 -15.82 -17.38
C GLY A 19 10.62 -15.99 -15.87
N ASN A 20 11.22 -17.06 -15.34
CA ASN A 20 11.28 -17.30 -13.89
C ASN A 20 12.16 -16.27 -13.17
N LEU A 21 13.33 -15.92 -13.72
CA LEU A 21 14.22 -14.88 -13.16
C LEU A 21 13.57 -13.48 -13.18
N LEU A 22 12.85 -13.15 -14.25
CA LEU A 22 12.11 -11.88 -14.33
C LEU A 22 10.97 -11.85 -13.31
N GLN A 23 10.26 -12.97 -13.14
CA GLN A 23 9.21 -13.09 -12.13
C GLN A 23 9.76 -13.07 -10.69
N GLU A 24 10.96 -13.61 -10.46
CA GLU A 24 11.72 -13.49 -9.19
C GLU A 24 12.07 -12.04 -8.88
N SER A 25 12.55 -11.29 -9.87
CA SER A 25 12.93 -9.89 -9.69
C SER A 25 11.74 -8.98 -9.31
N ARG A 26 10.52 -9.36 -9.69
CA ARG A 26 9.32 -8.53 -9.47
C ARG A 26 9.01 -8.33 -7.99
N TRP A 27 9.06 -9.40 -7.19
CA TRP A 27 8.72 -9.33 -5.77
C TRP A 27 9.81 -8.66 -4.94
N LEU A 28 11.08 -8.81 -5.35
CA LEU A 28 12.19 -8.02 -4.82
C LEU A 28 11.99 -6.53 -5.10
N GLY A 29 11.54 -6.18 -6.31
CA GLY A 29 11.18 -4.81 -6.67
C GLY A 29 10.07 -4.24 -5.79
N VAL A 30 8.98 -5.00 -5.58
CA VAL A 30 7.88 -4.59 -4.67
C VAL A 30 8.40 -4.42 -3.23
N GLY A 31 9.26 -5.31 -2.76
CA GLY A 31 9.88 -5.21 -1.44
C GLY A 31 10.76 -3.98 -1.28
N ALA A 32 11.54 -3.63 -2.30
CA ALA A 32 12.33 -2.40 -2.32
C ALA A 32 11.44 -1.15 -2.26
N VAL A 33 10.32 -1.13 -3.00
CA VAL A 33 9.34 -0.04 -2.93
C VAL A 33 8.69 0.05 -1.55
N ALA A 34 8.34 -1.09 -0.94
CA ALA A 34 7.78 -1.12 0.42
C ALA A 34 8.76 -0.55 1.44
N LEU A 35 10.03 -0.95 1.37
CA LEU A 35 11.08 -0.45 2.25
C LEU A 35 11.33 1.05 2.04
N PHE A 36 11.36 1.49 0.78
CA PHE A 36 11.46 2.91 0.43
C PHE A 36 10.30 3.70 1.06
N LEU A 37 9.06 3.22 0.94
CA LEU A 37 7.90 3.88 1.54
C LEU A 37 7.95 3.91 3.06
N ILE A 38 8.40 2.83 3.71
CA ILE A 38 8.60 2.81 5.17
C ILE A 38 9.57 3.90 5.59
N LEU A 39 10.74 3.98 4.94
CA LEU A 39 11.75 4.99 5.26
C LEU A 39 11.26 6.40 4.96
N ALA A 40 10.53 6.58 3.87
CA ALA A 40 9.95 7.86 3.48
C ALA A 40 8.91 8.34 4.50
N LEU A 41 7.95 7.49 4.88
CA LEU A 41 6.90 7.82 5.84
C LEU A 41 7.45 8.00 7.25
N TRP A 42 8.40 7.17 7.67
CA TRP A 42 8.96 7.25 9.01
C TRP A 42 9.88 8.45 9.18
N GLY A 43 10.67 8.78 8.17
CA GLY A 43 11.51 9.98 8.15
C GLY A 43 10.80 11.22 7.62
N PHE A 44 9.46 11.27 7.69
CA PHE A 44 8.71 12.47 7.35
C PHE A 44 9.04 13.60 8.34
N ASP A 45 9.35 14.77 7.79
CA ASP A 45 9.56 15.99 8.55
C ASP A 45 8.85 17.14 7.83
N LYS A 46 8.21 18.05 8.58
CA LYS A 46 7.48 19.19 8.01
C LYS A 46 8.39 20.27 7.46
N GLU A 47 9.65 20.30 7.87
CA GLU A 47 10.66 21.25 7.38
C GLU A 47 11.24 20.81 6.02
N ASP A 48 10.96 19.58 5.58
CA ASP A 48 11.38 19.10 4.28
C ASP A 48 10.46 19.62 3.15
N PRO A 49 10.99 19.85 1.94
CA PRO A 49 10.18 20.29 0.81
C PRO A 49 9.15 19.21 0.41
N GLY A 50 7.88 19.59 0.43
CA GLY A 50 6.74 18.70 0.20
C GLY A 50 5.86 19.12 -0.97
N TRP A 51 4.81 18.34 -1.21
CA TRP A 51 3.75 18.69 -2.15
C TRP A 51 2.86 19.80 -1.61
N SER A 52 2.56 19.77 -0.33
CA SER A 52 1.69 20.70 0.37
C SER A 52 2.38 22.03 0.69
N HIS A 53 3.71 22.03 0.86
CA HIS A 53 4.49 23.22 1.21
C HIS A 53 5.84 23.25 0.49
N ALA A 54 6.11 24.36 -0.19
CA ALA A 54 7.40 24.63 -0.81
C ALA A 54 8.35 25.29 0.21
N VAL A 55 9.00 24.48 1.04
CA VAL A 55 10.06 24.95 1.95
C VAL A 55 11.38 24.98 1.21
N VAL A 56 12.06 26.14 1.23
CA VAL A 56 13.45 26.25 0.76
C VAL A 56 14.36 25.90 1.93
N SER A 57 14.48 24.60 2.24
CA SER A 57 15.41 24.12 3.26
C SER A 57 16.77 23.76 2.63
N SER A 58 17.85 24.12 3.31
CA SER A 58 19.23 23.79 2.90
C SER A 58 19.65 22.39 3.34
N SER A 59 18.97 21.82 4.33
CA SER A 59 19.20 20.47 4.86
C SER A 59 17.92 19.66 4.72
N LEU A 60 18.06 18.40 4.31
CA LEU A 60 16.96 17.50 4.10
C LEU A 60 17.04 16.36 5.12
N HIS A 61 15.98 16.15 5.88
CA HIS A 61 15.95 15.23 7.01
C HIS A 61 15.52 13.82 6.59
N ASN A 62 14.65 13.71 5.58
CA ASN A 62 14.15 12.42 5.13
C ASN A 62 15.29 11.54 4.56
N PRO A 63 15.49 10.31 5.09
CA PRO A 63 16.56 9.41 4.66
C PRO A 63 16.44 9.00 3.18
N THR A 64 15.26 9.14 2.59
CA THR A 64 15.00 8.80 1.18
C THR A 64 15.18 9.98 0.22
N GLY A 65 15.64 11.13 0.71
CA GLY A 65 15.88 12.31 -0.10
C GLY A 65 14.60 13.10 -0.42
N ARG A 66 14.72 14.06 -1.34
CA ARG A 66 13.60 14.93 -1.80
C ARG A 66 12.40 14.13 -2.32
N ALA A 67 12.67 13.04 -3.03
CA ALA A 67 11.61 12.24 -3.64
C ALA A 67 10.70 11.62 -2.56
N GLY A 68 11.28 11.01 -1.53
CA GLY A 68 10.46 10.39 -0.50
C GLY A 68 9.90 11.38 0.51
N ALA A 69 10.56 12.53 0.76
CA ALA A 69 9.93 13.63 1.51
C ALA A 69 8.63 14.10 0.82
N TRP A 70 8.67 14.30 -0.49
CA TRP A 70 7.50 14.70 -1.27
C TRP A 70 6.41 13.62 -1.30
N ILE A 71 6.78 12.35 -1.48
CA ILE A 71 5.84 11.22 -1.47
C ILE A 71 5.19 11.07 -0.09
N ALA A 72 5.98 11.13 0.98
CA ALA A 72 5.49 11.01 2.35
C ALA A 72 4.53 12.16 2.68
N ASP A 73 4.89 13.39 2.34
CA ASP A 73 4.02 14.55 2.51
C ASP A 73 2.69 14.38 1.77
N LEU A 74 2.72 13.98 0.49
CA LEU A 74 1.50 13.75 -0.29
C LEU A 74 0.64 12.64 0.32
N MET A 75 1.23 11.50 0.69
CA MET A 75 0.49 10.37 1.24
C MET A 75 -0.11 10.68 2.60
N LEU A 76 0.65 11.31 3.50
CA LEU A 76 0.17 11.72 4.81
C LEU A 76 -0.86 12.86 4.71
N TYR A 77 -0.76 13.72 3.69
CA TYR A 77 -1.76 14.76 3.44
C TYR A 77 -3.09 14.15 2.97
N VAL A 78 -3.06 13.21 2.03
CA VAL A 78 -4.28 12.62 1.44
C VAL A 78 -4.92 11.60 2.38
N PHE A 79 -4.13 10.71 2.98
CA PHE A 79 -4.61 9.56 3.76
C PHE A 79 -4.38 9.70 5.27
N GLY A 80 -3.54 10.64 5.73
CA GLY A 80 -3.19 10.71 7.14
C GLY A 80 -2.42 9.49 7.63
N LEU A 81 -2.72 9.01 8.83
CA LEU A 81 -2.15 7.80 9.42
C LEU A 81 -2.46 6.55 8.59
N SER A 82 -3.61 6.52 7.92
CA SER A 82 -3.97 5.46 6.99
C SER A 82 -3.02 5.32 5.80
N ALA A 83 -2.09 6.25 5.55
CA ALA A 83 -1.00 6.08 4.58
C ALA A 83 -0.18 4.79 4.83
N TRP A 84 -0.06 4.35 6.09
CA TRP A 84 0.67 3.14 6.47
C TRP A 84 0.00 1.85 5.95
N TRP A 85 -1.29 1.86 5.63
CA TRP A 85 -1.96 0.71 5.00
C TRP A 85 -1.35 0.34 3.65
N TRP A 86 -0.80 1.31 2.91
CA TRP A 86 -0.10 1.04 1.66
C TRP A 86 1.16 0.19 1.87
N VAL A 87 1.88 0.41 2.96
CA VAL A 87 3.03 -0.43 3.34
C VAL A 87 2.57 -1.86 3.63
N VAL A 88 1.48 -2.01 4.38
CA VAL A 88 0.89 -3.33 4.67
C VAL A 88 0.49 -4.06 3.39
N LEU A 89 -0.16 -3.37 2.44
CA LEU A 89 -0.54 -3.91 1.14
C LEU A 89 0.68 -4.43 0.35
N LEU A 90 1.74 -3.63 0.27
CA LEU A 90 2.96 -4.03 -0.42
C LEU A 90 3.64 -5.22 0.28
N GLY A 91 3.65 -5.23 1.62
CA GLY A 91 4.12 -6.36 2.41
C GLY A 91 3.35 -7.65 2.14
N MET A 92 2.01 -7.57 2.03
CA MET A 92 1.18 -8.72 1.65
C MET A 92 1.50 -9.23 0.24
N PHE A 93 1.74 -8.33 -0.73
CA PHE A 93 2.16 -8.72 -2.07
C PHE A 93 3.50 -9.44 -2.08
N VAL A 94 4.49 -8.95 -1.33
CA VAL A 94 5.79 -9.63 -1.18
C VAL A 94 5.60 -11.01 -0.55
N TRP A 95 4.80 -11.11 0.52
CA TRP A 95 4.50 -12.37 1.18
C TRP A 95 3.85 -13.39 0.25
N TRP A 96 2.81 -13.01 -0.48
CA TRP A 96 2.17 -13.88 -1.48
C TRP A 96 3.15 -14.28 -2.60
N GLY A 97 4.00 -13.35 -3.04
CA GLY A 97 5.06 -13.62 -3.99
C GLY A 97 6.01 -14.72 -3.52
N VAL A 98 6.57 -14.57 -2.31
CA VAL A 98 7.48 -15.55 -1.70
C VAL A 98 6.79 -16.90 -1.48
N ARG A 99 5.55 -16.90 -0.99
CA ARG A 99 4.81 -18.15 -0.72
C ARG A 99 4.48 -18.92 -2.00
N LYS A 100 4.23 -18.22 -3.11
CA LYS A 100 4.02 -18.82 -4.43
C LYS A 100 5.26 -19.59 -4.91
N PHE A 101 6.47 -19.14 -4.58
CA PHE A 101 7.69 -19.88 -4.89
C PHE A 101 7.87 -21.12 -4.01
N ASN A 102 7.62 -21.00 -2.70
CA ASN A 102 7.85 -22.10 -1.76
C ASN A 102 6.81 -23.24 -1.86
N ALA A 103 5.60 -22.97 -2.35
CA ALA A 103 4.54 -23.96 -2.49
C ALA A 103 3.61 -23.67 -3.70
N PRO A 104 4.00 -24.09 -4.93
CA PRO A 104 3.23 -23.84 -6.15
C PRO A 104 1.83 -24.46 -6.16
N GLU A 105 1.65 -25.61 -5.49
CA GLU A 105 0.40 -26.40 -5.56
C GLU A 105 -0.71 -25.93 -4.59
N ALA A 106 -0.41 -25.04 -3.64
CA ALA A 106 -1.36 -24.65 -2.59
C ALA A 106 -2.18 -23.38 -2.92
N HIS A 107 -1.98 -22.75 -4.07
CA HIS A 107 -2.55 -21.41 -4.31
C HIS A 107 -3.96 -21.45 -4.89
N ARG A 108 -4.94 -21.34 -3.98
CA ARG A 108 -6.25 -20.76 -4.31
C ARG A 108 -6.00 -19.34 -4.81
N GLN A 109 -6.26 -19.09 -6.09
CA GLN A 109 -6.15 -17.74 -6.66
C GLN A 109 -7.19 -16.87 -5.95
N HIS A 110 -6.79 -16.17 -4.89
CA HIS A 110 -7.59 -15.07 -4.39
C HIS A 110 -7.58 -14.01 -5.48
N PRO A 111 -8.74 -13.70 -6.08
CA PRO A 111 -8.79 -12.72 -7.15
C PRO A 111 -8.28 -11.38 -6.59
N LEU A 112 -7.15 -10.91 -7.13
CA LEU A 112 -6.49 -9.67 -6.70
C LEU A 112 -7.46 -8.48 -6.66
N LEU A 113 -8.47 -8.50 -7.51
CA LEU A 113 -9.54 -7.49 -7.55
C LEU A 113 -10.37 -7.46 -6.26
N ILE A 114 -10.69 -8.62 -5.67
CA ILE A 114 -11.44 -8.67 -4.41
C ILE A 114 -10.55 -8.16 -3.27
N ALA A 115 -9.29 -8.57 -3.23
CA ALA A 115 -8.34 -8.08 -2.22
C ALA A 115 -8.11 -6.56 -2.31
N LEU A 116 -7.97 -6.02 -3.53
CA LEU A 116 -7.82 -4.59 -3.74
C LEU A 116 -9.11 -3.83 -3.40
N GLY A 117 -10.28 -4.40 -3.72
CA GLY A 117 -11.57 -3.84 -3.34
C GLY A 117 -11.75 -3.76 -1.82
N GLY A 118 -11.47 -4.86 -1.11
CA GLY A 118 -11.49 -4.92 0.36
C GLY A 118 -10.48 -3.95 0.98
N PHE A 119 -9.27 -3.87 0.44
CA PHE A 119 -8.24 -2.91 0.85
C PHE A 119 -8.71 -1.46 0.69
N LEU A 120 -9.28 -1.09 -0.46
CA LEU A 120 -9.78 0.27 -0.67
C LEU A 120 -10.91 0.60 0.31
N PHE A 121 -11.81 -0.35 0.56
CA PHE A 121 -12.89 -0.17 1.52
C PHE A 121 -12.37 0.01 2.95
N LEU A 122 -11.40 -0.82 3.34
CA LEU A 122 -10.69 -0.72 4.62
C LEU A 122 -9.96 0.63 4.75
N LEU A 123 -9.25 1.05 3.70
CA LEU A 123 -8.48 2.31 3.67
C LEU A 123 -9.40 3.51 3.86
N LEU A 124 -10.49 3.59 3.08
CA LEU A 124 -11.46 4.69 3.17
C LEU A 124 -12.16 4.71 4.53
N ALA A 125 -12.49 3.53 5.07
CA ALA A 125 -13.11 3.41 6.38
C ALA A 125 -12.16 3.86 7.49
N SER A 126 -10.88 3.45 7.40
CA SER A 126 -9.82 3.86 8.33
C SER A 126 -9.59 5.38 8.29
N CYS A 127 -9.42 5.97 7.10
CA CYS A 127 -9.24 7.42 6.95
C CYS A 127 -10.39 8.21 7.59
N SER A 128 -11.63 7.79 7.32
CA SER A 128 -12.83 8.45 7.83
C SER A 128 -12.97 8.30 9.36
N LEU A 129 -12.61 7.13 9.90
CA LEU A 129 -12.64 6.87 11.34
C LEU A 129 -11.59 7.71 12.06
N GLU A 130 -10.38 7.79 11.50
CA GLU A 130 -9.28 8.62 11.97
C GLU A 130 -9.67 10.10 12.01
N ALA A 131 -10.29 10.62 10.95
CA ALA A 131 -10.77 12.00 10.93
C ALA A 131 -11.85 12.27 12.00
N LEU A 132 -12.77 11.32 12.24
CA LEU A 132 -13.90 11.53 13.16
C LEU A 132 -13.54 11.36 14.64
N ARG A 133 -12.62 10.44 14.97
CA ARG A 133 -12.32 10.09 16.37
C ARG A 133 -10.94 10.49 16.85
N PHE A 134 -9.95 10.58 15.94
CA PHE A 134 -8.58 10.87 16.32
C PHE A 134 -8.21 12.35 16.16
N TYR A 135 -9.18 13.25 15.97
CA TYR A 135 -8.95 14.69 15.84
C TYR A 135 -8.18 15.32 17.03
N SER A 136 -8.21 14.68 18.20
CA SER A 136 -7.51 15.15 19.42
C SER A 136 -6.06 14.67 19.53
N MET A 137 -5.58 13.81 18.63
CA MET A 137 -4.17 13.40 18.64
C MET A 137 -3.29 14.55 18.14
N GLN A 138 -2.35 15.00 18.97
CA GLN A 138 -1.29 15.95 18.62
C GLN A 138 -0.20 15.30 17.76
N ALA A 139 -0.58 14.48 16.79
CA ALA A 139 0.39 13.92 15.86
C ALA A 139 0.78 15.03 14.87
N GLU A 140 2.07 15.27 14.68
CA GLU A 140 2.61 16.29 13.76
C GLU A 140 2.42 15.88 12.29
N LEU A 141 1.17 15.79 11.84
CA LEU A 141 0.82 15.56 10.44
C LEU A 141 0.62 16.88 9.69
N PRO A 142 0.77 16.88 8.35
CA PRO A 142 0.59 18.08 7.53
C PRO A 142 -0.84 18.64 7.57
N LEU A 143 -1.85 17.80 7.82
CA LEU A 143 -3.25 18.23 7.88
C LEU A 143 -3.98 17.69 9.13
N ALA A 144 -4.41 16.43 9.08
CA ALA A 144 -5.13 15.78 10.16
C ALA A 144 -4.87 14.27 10.14
N PRO A 145 -5.10 13.54 11.24
CA PRO A 145 -4.85 12.10 11.31
C PRO A 145 -5.56 11.25 10.26
N GLY A 146 -6.74 11.67 9.75
CA GLY A 146 -7.45 10.98 8.67
C GLY A 146 -7.18 11.51 7.26
N GLY A 147 -6.28 12.48 7.12
CA GLY A 147 -5.98 13.15 5.85
C GLY A 147 -7.18 13.87 5.23
N MET A 148 -6.98 14.40 4.02
CA MET A 148 -8.03 15.10 3.27
C MET A 148 -9.22 14.18 2.95
N LEU A 149 -8.97 12.93 2.56
CA LEU A 149 -10.05 12.00 2.21
C LEU A 149 -10.93 11.65 3.42
N GLY A 150 -10.32 11.44 4.59
CA GLY A 150 -11.06 11.12 5.81
C GLY A 150 -11.91 12.28 6.31
N ILE A 151 -11.43 13.53 6.17
CA ILE A 151 -12.20 14.72 6.55
C ILE A 151 -13.47 14.84 5.69
N GLU A 152 -13.33 14.72 4.37
CA GLU A 152 -14.47 14.84 3.44
C GLU A 152 -15.48 13.71 3.65
N LEU A 153 -15.02 12.45 3.62
CA LEU A 153 -15.90 11.28 3.77
C LEU A 153 -16.49 11.16 5.17
N GLY A 154 -15.66 11.35 6.20
CA GLY A 154 -16.09 11.36 7.59
C GLY A 154 -17.11 12.46 7.85
N GLY A 155 -16.89 13.66 7.30
CA GLY A 155 -17.83 14.78 7.41
C GLY A 155 -19.19 14.50 6.77
N VAL A 156 -19.21 13.87 5.59
CA VAL A 156 -20.46 13.43 4.93
C VAL A 156 -21.18 12.38 5.78
N LEU A 157 -20.46 11.36 6.26
CA LEU A 157 -21.06 10.32 7.10
C LEU A 157 -21.62 10.88 8.41
N ALA A 158 -20.87 11.75 9.08
CA ALA A 158 -21.30 12.37 10.33
C ALA A 158 -22.57 13.22 10.16
N LYS A 159 -22.74 13.88 9.01
CA LYS A 159 -23.97 14.61 8.67
C LYS A 159 -25.17 13.68 8.45
N GLN A 160 -24.97 12.53 7.81
CA GLN A 160 -26.05 11.62 7.43
C GLN A 160 -26.47 10.65 8.56
N LEU A 161 -25.50 10.12 9.31
CA LEU A 161 -25.69 9.06 10.31
C LEU A 161 -25.44 9.53 11.75
N GLY A 162 -24.95 10.76 11.94
CA GLY A 162 -24.42 11.24 13.22
C GLY A 162 -23.03 10.66 13.52
N TYR A 163 -22.31 11.26 14.47
CA TYR A 163 -20.95 10.83 14.85
C TYR A 163 -20.90 9.37 15.32
N THR A 164 -21.83 8.97 16.20
CA THR A 164 -21.86 7.60 16.76
C THR A 164 -22.23 6.57 15.69
N GLY A 165 -23.25 6.86 14.87
CA GLY A 165 -23.69 5.96 13.79
C GLY A 165 -22.61 5.78 12.72
N SER A 166 -21.93 6.87 12.35
CA SER A 166 -20.79 6.82 11.43
C SER A 166 -19.66 5.96 11.95
N THR A 167 -19.32 6.09 13.24
CA THR A 167 -18.25 5.30 13.85
C THR A 167 -18.57 3.80 13.80
N LEU A 168 -19.78 3.39 14.16
CA LEU A 168 -20.20 2.00 14.11
C LEU A 168 -20.21 1.45 12.68
N PHE A 169 -20.72 2.24 11.72
CA PHE A 169 -20.72 1.89 10.31
C PHE A 169 -19.29 1.69 9.77
N LEU A 170 -18.38 2.60 10.10
CA LEU A 170 -16.98 2.54 9.68
C LEU A 170 -16.25 1.34 10.27
N LEU A 171 -16.48 1.02 11.54
CA LEU A 171 -15.92 -0.20 12.17
C LEU A 171 -16.42 -1.47 11.47
N ALA A 172 -17.71 -1.53 11.15
CA ALA A 172 -18.27 -2.65 10.38
C ALA A 172 -17.67 -2.73 8.97
N ALA A 173 -17.52 -1.59 8.28
CA ALA A 173 -16.89 -1.51 6.97
C ALA A 173 -15.42 -1.97 7.00
N MET A 174 -14.67 -1.63 8.04
CA MET A 174 -13.30 -2.13 8.23
C MET A 174 -13.27 -3.65 8.41
N ALA A 175 -14.18 -4.21 9.25
CA ALA A 175 -14.27 -5.64 9.45
C ALA A 175 -14.63 -6.40 8.16
N VAL A 176 -15.53 -5.85 7.34
CA VAL A 176 -15.88 -6.41 6.03
C VAL A 176 -14.73 -6.29 5.04
N GLY A 177 -14.02 -5.15 5.02
CA GLY A 177 -12.89 -4.93 4.12
C GLY A 177 -11.68 -5.83 4.42
N TRP A 178 -11.55 -6.32 5.66
CA TRP A 178 -10.52 -7.26 6.08
C TRP A 178 -10.83 -8.73 5.75
N SER A 179 -12.10 -9.07 5.53
CA SER A 179 -12.57 -10.45 5.31
C SER A 179 -12.31 -10.96 3.90
#